data_AF-A0A960AZB2-F1
#
_entry.id   AF-A0A960AZB2-F1
#
_cell.length_a   1.000
_cell.length_b   1.000
_cell.length_c   1.000
_cell.angle_alpha   90.00
_cell.angle_beta   90.00
_cell.angle_gamma   90.00
#
_symmetry.space_group_name_H-M   'P 1'
#
loop_
_entity.id
_entity.type
_entity.pdbx_description
1 polymer ?
#
loop_
_entity_poly.entity_id
_entity_poly.type
_entity_poly.pdbx_seq_one_letter_code
_entity_poly.pdbx_strand_id
1 'polypeptide(L)'
;MTHLDEETALRQGGWDPRYATVLVVVTRGDIGAALVDTNSDGADIDLDEYWLGPNGEWEPAGSSGSAGEFGSSWSPHMVARYGRGDPGATVTLDYLGETHQVTATERGWWLFIAPPRDEGTLVEVSRGG
;
A
#
# COMPACT_ATOMS: atom_id res chain seq x y z
N MET A 1 2.40 10.96 16.42
CA MET A 1 1.61 9.99 15.65
C MET A 1 2.61 9.04 15.02
N THR A 2 2.51 7.75 15.33
CA THR A 2 3.51 6.75 14.93
C THR A 2 3.31 6.43 13.45
N HIS A 3 4.28 6.75 12.60
CA HIS A 3 4.25 6.35 11.19
C HIS A 3 4.57 4.85 11.10
N LEU A 4 3.93 4.13 10.18
CA LEU A 4 4.31 2.76 9.86
C LEU A 4 5.63 2.79 9.07
N ASP A 5 6.71 2.26 9.63
CA ASP A 5 7.98 2.09 8.93
C ASP A 5 8.17 0.66 8.39
N GLU A 6 9.20 0.46 7.56
CA GLU A 6 9.47 -0.82 6.91
C GLU A 6 9.73 -1.95 7.94
N GLU A 7 10.48 -1.66 9.00
CA GLU A 7 10.79 -2.64 10.06
C GLU A 7 9.52 -3.08 10.79
N THR A 8 8.63 -2.13 11.11
CA THR A 8 7.34 -2.42 11.73
C THR A 8 6.43 -3.18 10.78
N ALA A 9 6.38 -2.83 9.50
CA ALA A 9 5.60 -3.55 8.50
C ALA A 9 6.04 -5.02 8.40
N LEU A 10 7.35 -5.29 8.26
CA LEU A 10 7.86 -6.66 8.22
C LEU A 10 7.51 -7.44 9.49
N ARG A 11 7.80 -6.85 10.66
CA ARG A 11 7.58 -7.50 11.96
C ARG A 11 6.09 -7.81 12.21
N GLN A 12 5.20 -6.86 11.94
CA GLN A 12 3.77 -7.03 12.20
C GLN A 12 3.06 -7.83 11.10
N GLY A 13 3.57 -7.81 9.87
CA GLY A 13 3.12 -8.67 8.77
C GLY A 13 3.57 -10.13 8.93
N GLY A 14 4.49 -10.41 9.87
CA GLY A 14 5.01 -11.76 10.10
C GLY A 14 6.11 -12.17 9.13
N TRP A 15 6.73 -11.21 8.45
CA TRP A 15 7.82 -11.43 7.50
C TRP A 15 9.17 -11.51 8.19
N ASP A 16 10.03 -12.39 7.68
CA ASP A 16 11.43 -12.45 8.10
C ASP A 16 12.26 -11.46 7.25
N PRO A 17 12.89 -10.44 7.86
CA PRO A 17 13.64 -9.40 7.14
C PRO A 17 14.88 -9.94 6.42
N ARG A 18 15.26 -11.20 6.63
CA ARG A 18 16.33 -11.86 5.86
C ARG A 18 15.89 -12.26 4.45
N TYR A 19 14.59 -12.39 4.21
CA TYR A 19 14.02 -12.90 2.96
C TYR A 19 13.05 -11.91 2.32
N ALA A 20 12.27 -11.19 3.12
CA ALA A 20 11.29 -10.25 2.62
C ALA A 20 11.86 -8.83 2.50
N THR A 21 11.38 -8.10 1.50
CA THR A 21 11.75 -6.70 1.24
C THR A 21 10.50 -5.84 1.13
N VAL A 22 10.43 -4.74 1.88
CA VAL A 22 9.39 -3.74 1.69
C VAL A 22 9.68 -2.94 0.42
N LEU A 23 8.68 -2.86 -0.46
CA LEU A 23 8.75 -2.15 -1.73
C LEU A 23 8.25 -0.71 -1.62
N VAL A 24 7.20 -0.52 -0.81
CA VAL A 24 6.60 0.77 -0.45
C VAL A 24 5.79 0.60 0.83
N VAL A 25 5.84 1.59 1.71
CA VAL A 25 4.99 1.68 2.90
C VAL A 25 4.28 3.04 2.92
N VAL A 26 2.99 3.05 3.26
CA VAL A 26 2.18 4.28 3.32
C VAL A 26 1.39 4.30 4.61
N THR A 27 1.34 5.46 5.26
CA THR A 27 0.48 5.73 6.42
C THR A 27 -0.50 6.84 6.08
N ARG A 28 -1.76 6.69 6.50
CA ARG A 28 -2.78 7.74 6.43
C ARG A 28 -3.68 7.66 7.65
N GLY A 29 -3.58 8.62 8.56
CA GLY A 29 -4.39 8.56 9.77
C GLY A 29 -3.98 7.36 10.62
N ASP A 30 -4.98 6.56 10.98
CA ASP A 30 -4.90 5.32 11.73
C ASP A 30 -4.84 4.06 10.84
N ILE A 31 -4.70 4.21 9.52
CA ILE A 31 -4.51 3.10 8.59
C ILE A 31 -3.12 3.16 7.93
N GLY A 32 -2.58 1.99 7.61
CA GLY A 32 -1.32 1.84 6.91
C GLY A 32 -1.35 0.63 5.99
N ALA A 33 -0.46 0.61 5.01
CA ALA A 33 -0.26 -0.55 4.14
C ALA A 33 1.18 -0.64 3.65
N ALA A 34 1.60 -1.85 3.32
CA ALA A 34 2.89 -2.13 2.71
C ALA A 34 2.73 -3.07 1.52
N LEU A 35 3.48 -2.82 0.44
CA LEU A 35 3.78 -3.87 -0.53
C LEU A 35 5.08 -4.55 -0.10
N VAL A 36 5.05 -5.87 0.03
CA VAL A 36 6.16 -6.68 0.49
C VAL A 36 6.48 -7.72 -0.56
N ASP A 37 7.70 -7.68 -1.09
CA ASP A 37 8.27 -8.77 -1.85
C ASP A 37 8.66 -9.86 -0.84
N THR A 38 7.90 -10.95 -0.82
CA THR A 38 7.89 -11.94 0.27
C THR A 38 9.15 -12.79 0.34
N ASN A 39 9.87 -12.91 -0.78
CA ASN A 39 11.08 -13.70 -0.93
C ASN A 39 12.24 -12.92 -1.61
N SER A 40 12.03 -11.64 -1.93
CA SER A 40 12.98 -10.73 -2.60
C SER A 40 13.35 -11.13 -4.04
N ASP A 41 12.48 -11.84 -4.76
CA ASP A 41 12.67 -12.21 -6.16
C ASP A 41 11.98 -11.27 -7.17
N GLY A 42 11.17 -10.33 -6.66
CA GLY A 42 10.41 -9.36 -7.44
C GLY A 42 9.13 -9.91 -8.08
N ALA A 43 8.72 -11.13 -7.76
CA ALA A 43 7.56 -11.82 -8.33
C ALA A 43 6.47 -12.10 -7.30
N ASP A 44 6.84 -12.59 -6.11
CA ASP A 44 5.90 -12.95 -5.05
C ASP A 44 5.68 -11.77 -4.10
N ILE A 45 4.74 -10.90 -4.44
CA ILE A 45 4.48 -9.66 -3.69
C ILE A 45 3.15 -9.76 -2.97
N ASP A 46 3.10 -9.31 -1.73
CA ASP A 46 1.87 -9.18 -0.93
C ASP A 46 1.56 -7.72 -0.65
N LEU A 47 0.26 -7.41 -0.57
CA LEU A 47 -0.23 -6.17 0.02
C LEU A 47 -0.69 -6.47 1.44
N ASP A 48 0.02 -5.95 2.43
CA ASP A 48 -0.35 -6.04 3.84
C ASP A 48 -1.04 -4.76 4.30
N GLU A 49 -2.10 -4.93 5.09
CA GLU A 49 -2.91 -3.86 5.66
C GLU A 49 -2.70 -3.79 7.17
N TYR A 50 -2.65 -2.57 7.72
CA TYR A 50 -2.44 -2.33 9.15
C TYR A 50 -3.38 -1.24 9.66
N TRP A 51 -3.72 -1.33 10.94
CA TRP A 51 -4.41 -0.28 11.67
C TRP A 51 -3.65 0.10 12.94
N LEU A 52 -3.73 1.37 13.33
CA LEU A 52 -3.09 1.89 14.53
C LEU A 52 -4.03 1.69 15.72
N GLY A 53 -3.67 0.73 16.58
CA GLY A 53 -4.42 0.39 17.77
C GLY A 53 -4.48 1.54 18.79
N PRO A 54 -5.43 1.49 19.75
CA PRO A 54 -5.59 2.52 20.78
C PRO A 54 -4.39 2.64 21.73
N ASN A 55 -3.53 1.62 21.79
CA ASN A 55 -2.25 1.63 22.51
C ASN A 55 -1.14 2.35 21.74
N GLY A 56 -1.39 2.78 20.50
CA GLY A 56 -0.40 3.43 19.63
C GLY A 56 0.52 2.46 18.89
N GLU A 57 0.17 1.17 18.83
CA GLU A 57 0.90 0.14 18.10
C GLU A 57 0.19 -0.23 16.79
N TRP A 58 0.97 -0.54 15.76
CA TRP A 58 0.43 -1.05 14.49
C TRP A 58 0.09 -2.53 14.61
N GLU A 59 -1.12 -2.88 14.19
CA GLU A 59 -1.64 -4.25 14.19
C GLU A 59 -2.03 -4.68 12.77
N PRO A 60 -1.85 -5.96 12.40
CA PRO A 60 -2.26 -6.46 11.08
C PRO A 60 -3.80 -6.42 10.94
N ALA A 61 -4.28 -5.90 9.82
CA ALA A 61 -5.70 -5.78 9.48
C ALA A 61 -6.14 -6.73 8.35
N GLY A 62 -5.21 -7.19 7.52
CA GLY A 62 -5.48 -8.06 6.38
C GLY A 62 -4.26 -8.18 5.47
N SER A 63 -4.33 -9.11 4.52
CA SER A 63 -3.33 -9.23 3.45
C SER A 63 -3.99 -9.75 2.17
N SER A 64 -3.51 -9.32 1.01
CA SER A 64 -3.99 -9.82 -0.28
C SER A 64 -3.49 -11.23 -0.59
N GLY A 65 -2.37 -11.66 -0.01
CA GLY A 65 -1.71 -12.95 -0.24
C GLY A 65 -1.19 -13.20 -1.67
N SER A 66 -1.34 -12.22 -2.58
CA SER A 66 -0.63 -12.09 -3.86
C SER A 66 -1.09 -10.81 -4.58
N ALA A 67 -0.32 -9.74 -4.46
CA ALA A 67 -0.41 -8.54 -5.27
C ALA A 67 0.42 -8.69 -6.56
N GLY A 68 -0.23 -8.58 -7.73
CA GLY A 68 0.50 -8.46 -9.00
C GLY A 68 1.18 -7.10 -9.19
N GLU A 69 1.74 -6.85 -10.38
CA GLU A 69 2.43 -5.59 -10.71
C GLU A 69 1.55 -4.34 -10.65
N PHE A 70 0.23 -4.50 -10.76
CA PHE A 70 -0.78 -3.46 -10.63
C PHE A 70 -2.02 -4.07 -10.02
N GLY A 71 -2.72 -3.33 -9.17
CA GLY A 71 -3.95 -3.86 -8.62
C GLY A 71 -4.62 -2.98 -7.59
N SER A 72 -5.56 -3.61 -6.91
CA SER A 72 -6.39 -2.97 -5.91
C SER A 72 -6.88 -3.93 -4.85
N SER A 73 -6.94 -3.43 -3.62
CA SER A 73 -7.61 -4.11 -2.51
C SER A 73 -8.73 -3.22 -1.96
N TRP A 74 -9.76 -3.88 -1.45
CA TRP A 74 -10.86 -3.29 -0.72
C TRP A 74 -11.12 -4.13 0.53
N SER A 75 -11.07 -3.50 1.68
CA SER A 75 -11.45 -4.06 2.97
C SER A 75 -12.42 -3.12 3.68
N PRO A 76 -13.09 -3.58 4.75
CA PRO A 76 -13.91 -2.69 5.60
C PRO A 76 -13.13 -1.54 6.24
N HIS A 77 -11.79 -1.56 6.18
CA HIS A 77 -10.93 -0.56 6.81
C HIS A 77 -10.15 0.29 5.80
N MET A 78 -9.99 -0.17 4.56
CA MET A 78 -9.13 0.52 3.59
C MET A 78 -9.51 0.22 2.14
N VAL A 79 -9.28 1.22 1.28
CA VAL A 79 -9.12 1.05 -0.16
C VAL A 79 -7.64 1.23 -0.49
N ALA A 80 -7.08 0.32 -1.28
CA ALA A 80 -5.73 0.42 -1.79
C ALA A 80 -5.70 0.37 -3.31
N ARG A 81 -4.79 1.14 -3.90
CA ARG A 81 -4.38 1.07 -5.30
C ARG A 81 -2.86 1.09 -5.36
N TYR A 82 -2.29 0.25 -6.20
CA TYR A 82 -0.84 0.12 -6.29
C TYR A 82 -0.39 -0.25 -7.68
N GLY A 83 0.90 -0.05 -7.93
CA GLY A 83 1.57 -0.70 -9.03
C GLY A 83 2.97 -0.19 -9.31
N ARG A 84 3.45 -0.49 -10.52
CA ARG A 84 4.78 -0.11 -11.01
C ARG A 84 4.81 1.31 -11.60
N GLY A 85 5.99 1.92 -11.55
CA GLY A 85 6.32 3.17 -12.24
C GLY A 85 7.83 3.40 -12.28
N ASP A 86 8.29 4.36 -13.08
CA ASP A 86 9.70 4.76 -13.04
C ASP A 86 10.06 5.30 -11.64
N PRO A 87 11.26 5.02 -11.11
CA PRO A 87 11.71 5.59 -9.84
C PRO A 87 11.51 7.11 -9.78
N GLY A 88 10.84 7.60 -8.72
CA GLY A 88 10.53 9.01 -8.53
C GLY A 88 9.40 9.55 -9.42
N ALA A 89 8.79 8.74 -10.28
CA ALA A 89 7.65 9.17 -11.10
C ALA A 89 6.45 9.52 -10.21
N THR A 90 5.76 10.60 -10.57
CA THR A 90 4.49 10.96 -9.94
C THR A 90 3.34 10.30 -10.68
N VAL A 91 2.51 9.61 -9.92
CA VAL A 91 1.29 8.97 -10.35
C VAL A 91 0.11 9.79 -9.85
N THR A 92 -0.72 10.24 -10.78
CA THR A 92 -1.99 10.89 -10.47
C THR A 92 -3.11 9.86 -10.50
N LEU A 93 -4.00 9.92 -9.52
CA LEU A 93 -5.17 9.04 -9.41
C LEU A 93 -6.36 9.80 -8.84
N ASP A 94 -7.55 9.57 -9.40
CA ASP A 94 -8.79 10.17 -8.90
C ASP A 94 -9.51 9.20 -7.96
N TYR A 95 -9.84 9.69 -6.77
CA TYR A 95 -10.62 8.95 -5.79
C TYR A 95 -11.69 9.87 -5.21
N LEU A 96 -12.96 9.47 -5.32
CA LEU A 96 -14.11 10.24 -4.83
C LEU A 96 -14.19 11.68 -5.38
N GLY A 97 -13.76 11.88 -6.63
CA GLY A 97 -13.74 13.19 -7.29
C GLY A 97 -12.60 14.11 -6.83
N GLU A 98 -11.69 13.60 -5.99
CA GLU A 98 -10.45 14.29 -5.63
C GLU A 98 -9.26 13.66 -6.35
N THR A 99 -8.44 14.51 -6.94
CA THR A 99 -7.18 14.10 -7.54
C THR A 99 -6.12 13.97 -6.46
N HIS A 100 -5.50 12.79 -6.36
CA HIS A 100 -4.36 12.51 -5.49
C HIS A 100 -3.11 12.24 -6.31
N GLN A 101 -1.97 12.51 -5.70
CA GLN A 101 -0.66 12.23 -6.27
C GLN A 101 0.12 11.33 -5.32
N VAL A 102 0.70 10.27 -5.86
CA VAL A 102 1.62 9.38 -5.16
C VAL A 102 2.91 9.25 -5.97
N THR A 103 4.04 9.10 -5.30
CA THR A 103 5.35 8.99 -5.96
C THR A 103 5.83 7.55 -5.89
N ALA A 104 6.31 7.02 -7.00
CA ALA A 104 6.96 5.72 -7.02
C ALA A 104 8.29 5.79 -6.26
N THR A 105 8.53 4.79 -5.41
CA THR A 105 9.79 4.66 -4.67
C THR A 105 10.96 4.42 -5.62
N GLU A 106 12.19 4.48 -5.11
CA GLU A 106 13.40 4.11 -5.87
C GLU A 106 13.35 2.67 -6.41
N ARG A 107 12.51 1.82 -5.82
CA ARG A 107 12.27 0.45 -6.28
C ARG A 107 11.23 0.38 -7.40
N GLY A 108 10.64 1.49 -7.81
CA GLY A 108 9.66 1.58 -8.90
C GLY A 108 8.24 1.13 -8.50
N TRP A 109 7.88 1.24 -7.22
CA TRP A 109 6.55 0.89 -6.71
C TRP A 109 5.86 2.11 -6.11
N TRP A 110 4.57 2.25 -6.37
CA TRP A 110 3.72 3.25 -5.74
C TRP A 110 2.53 2.58 -5.07
N LEU A 111 2.04 3.19 -4.00
CA LEU A 111 0.88 2.74 -3.23
C LEU A 111 0.06 3.95 -2.81
N PHE A 112 -1.24 3.85 -2.97
CA PHE A 112 -2.23 4.79 -2.49
C PHE A 112 -3.18 4.05 -1.55
N ILE A 113 -3.49 4.69 -0.42
CA ILE A 113 -4.49 4.21 0.53
C ILE A 113 -5.49 5.30 0.91
N ALA A 114 -6.72 4.87 1.17
CA ALA A 114 -7.79 5.73 1.67
C ALA A 114 -8.73 4.95 2.59
N PRO A 115 -9.41 5.64 3.54
CA PRO A 115 -10.53 5.03 4.24
C PRO A 115 -11.61 4.61 3.24
N PRO A 116 -12.29 3.47 3.46
CA PRO A 116 -13.41 3.07 2.65
C PRO A 116 -14.57 4.04 2.91
N ARG A 117 -15.30 4.38 1.86
CA ARG A 117 -16.64 4.95 1.99
C ARG A 117 -17.67 3.91 1.58
N ASP A 118 -18.88 4.06 2.10
CA ASP A 118 -20.04 3.31 1.61
C ASP A 118 -20.14 3.42 0.08
N GLU A 119 -20.64 2.34 -0.54
CA GLU A 119 -20.51 1.98 -1.96
C GLU A 119 -20.50 3.12 -2.98
N GLY A 120 -19.49 3.08 -3.86
CA GLY A 120 -19.52 3.74 -5.16
C GLY A 120 -18.44 4.80 -5.37
N THR A 121 -17.83 4.78 -6.55
CA THR A 121 -16.97 5.83 -7.16
C THR A 121 -15.45 5.63 -7.06
N LEU A 122 -14.94 4.63 -7.77
CA LEU A 122 -13.63 4.73 -8.41
C LEU A 122 -13.86 4.74 -9.93
N VAL A 123 -13.50 5.86 -10.57
CA VAL A 123 -13.39 5.96 -12.03
C VAL A 123 -11.90 6.06 -12.34
N GLU A 124 -11.39 5.09 -13.08
CA GLU A 124 -10.04 5.13 -13.62
C GLU A 124 -9.98 6.23 -14.70
N VAL A 125 -9.15 7.26 -14.49
CA VAL A 125 -8.77 8.19 -15.56
C VAL A 125 -7.37 7.80 -16.00
N SER A 126 -7.32 7.17 -17.17
CA SER A 126 -6.10 6.74 -17.85
C SER A 126 -5.11 7.88 -18.06
N ARG A 127 -3.81 7.58 -17.88
CA ARG A 127 -2.70 8.52 -18.10
C ARG A 127 -2.57 8.85 -19.59
N GLY A 128 -2.42 10.14 -19.91
CA GLY A 128 -2.06 10.60 -21.25
C GLY A 128 -0.55 10.61 -21.46
N GLY A 129 -0.13 10.16 -22.64
CA GLY A 129 1.07 10.60 -23.36
C GLY A 129 2.37 9.93 -22.99
#